data_AF-A0A6L9L0E9-F1
#
_entry.id   AF-A0A6L9L0E9-F1
#
_cell.length_a   1.000
_cell.length_b   1.000
_cell.length_c   1.000
_cell.angle_alpha   90.00
_cell.angle_beta   90.00
_cell.angle_gamma   90.00
#
_symmetry.space_group_name_H-M   'P 1'
#
loop_
_entity.id
_entity.type
_entity.pdbx_description
1 polymer ?
#
loop_
_entity_poly.entity_id
_entity_poly.type
_entity_poly.pdbx_seq_one_letter_code
_entity_poly.pdbx_strand_id
1 'polypeptide(L)'
;MKSLLLIGEFLTLLFVTGVSHAAAITGISYILFPELAAITYGVLTRLQGAWAKTHFLLVVTPTLTAIIGVLIAKTLPYSVFSVLLSIASALVTIRLLKSPIAPALAAGYLPVILSEGSWWYPLSVFVTIILLVLIVKTLLRTFPHYLPPLPEQSNFSELHNANQNWQGTIAFILFMVIVLVISYFSELRFILFPPLVVISFEMLTKPTHCPWVGRPIALFVICILIAGVGLLTRTYMDSSTWGVLITMTTGILACRIYNLYLPPAMAIGLL
;
A
#
# COMPACT_ATOMS: atom_id res chain seq x y z
N MET A 1 8.80 23.39 1.90
CA MET A 1 7.97 22.28 1.34
C MET A 1 8.76 21.37 0.41
N LYS A 2 9.39 21.87 -0.66
CA LYS A 2 10.11 21.01 -1.64
C LYS A 2 11.28 20.19 -1.04
N SER A 3 12.05 20.76 -0.12
CA SER A 3 13.18 20.09 0.52
C SER A 3 12.77 18.88 1.39
N LEU A 4 11.72 19.01 2.20
CA LEU A 4 11.24 17.90 3.04
C LEU A 4 10.65 16.77 2.19
N LEU A 5 9.93 17.11 1.11
CA LEU A 5 9.37 16.13 0.18
C LEU A 5 10.48 15.35 -0.53
N LEU A 6 11.55 16.03 -0.97
CA LEU A 6 12.75 15.39 -1.54
C LEU A 6 13.46 14.47 -0.53
N ILE A 7 13.58 14.88 0.73
CA ILE A 7 14.16 14.05 1.80
C ILE A 7 13.29 12.81 2.04
N GLY A 8 11.96 12.97 2.12
CA GLY A 8 11.02 11.86 2.31
C GLY A 8 11.07 10.84 1.17
N GLU A 9 11.14 11.31 -0.08
CA GLU A 9 11.32 10.46 -1.26
C GLU A 9 12.67 9.72 -1.23
N PHE A 10 13.76 10.44 -0.93
CA PHE A 10 15.09 9.83 -0.84
C PHE A 10 15.15 8.74 0.24
N LEU A 11 14.58 8.99 1.41
CA LEU A 11 14.48 8.00 2.48
C LEU A 11 13.57 6.83 2.11
N THR A 12 12.52 7.08 1.31
CA THR A 12 11.67 6.01 0.78
C THR A 12 12.48 5.09 -0.12
N LEU A 13 13.26 5.64 -1.06
CA LEU A 13 14.14 4.86 -1.92
C LEU A 13 15.15 4.07 -1.08
N LEU A 14 15.84 4.73 -0.16
CA LEU A 14 16.83 4.09 0.71
C LEU A 14 16.23 2.92 1.50
N PHE A 15 15.04 3.13 2.09
CA PHE A 15 14.38 2.10 2.88
C PHE A 15 13.91 0.92 2.04
N VAL A 16 13.16 1.16 0.96
CA VAL A 16 12.60 0.09 0.12
C VAL A 16 13.71 -0.68 -0.60
N THR A 17 14.73 0.01 -1.11
CA THR A 17 15.90 -0.63 -1.73
C THR A 17 16.73 -1.40 -0.69
N GLY A 18 16.88 -0.88 0.53
CA GLY A 18 17.54 -1.60 1.62
C GLY A 18 16.81 -2.87 2.02
N VAL A 19 15.48 -2.81 2.14
CA VAL A 19 14.62 -3.98 2.40
C VAL A 19 14.69 -4.99 1.26
N SER A 20 14.72 -4.53 -0.01
CA SER A 20 14.94 -5.39 -1.18
C SER A 20 16.28 -6.12 -1.11
N HIS A 21 17.35 -5.42 -0.75
CA HIS A 21 18.67 -6.03 -0.62
C HIS A 21 18.71 -7.05 0.51
N ALA A 22 18.09 -6.74 1.65
CA ALA A 22 17.95 -7.68 2.77
C ALA A 22 17.15 -8.94 2.36
N ALA A 23 16.08 -8.79 1.57
CA ALA A 23 15.33 -9.91 1.02
C ALA A 23 16.19 -10.77 0.08
N ALA A 24 17.04 -10.16 -0.74
CA ALA A 24 17.95 -10.86 -1.64
C ALA A 24 19.02 -11.68 -0.89
N ILE A 25 19.56 -11.16 0.22
CA ILE A 25 20.56 -11.88 1.04
C ILE A 25 19.92 -13.00 1.85
N THR A 26 18.76 -12.75 2.45
CA THR A 26 18.09 -13.72 3.32
C THR A 26 17.34 -14.81 2.55
N GLY A 27 17.02 -14.58 1.27
CA GLY A 27 16.18 -15.45 0.46
C GLY A 27 14.69 -15.42 0.84
N ILE A 28 14.28 -14.51 1.74
CA ILE A 28 12.90 -14.40 2.22
C ILE A 28 12.17 -13.31 1.42
N SER A 29 11.54 -13.71 0.32
CA SER A 29 10.85 -12.79 -0.59
C SER A 29 9.70 -11.99 0.06
N TYR A 30 9.10 -12.51 1.13
CA TYR A 30 7.99 -11.84 1.86
C TYR A 30 8.41 -10.54 2.57
N ILE A 31 9.71 -10.33 2.75
CA ILE A 31 10.26 -9.10 3.34
C ILE A 31 9.93 -7.88 2.46
N LEU A 32 9.92 -8.05 1.14
CA LEU A 32 9.50 -7.02 0.20
C LEU A 32 8.07 -7.29 -0.29
N PHE A 33 7.09 -7.10 0.59
CA PHE A 33 5.70 -7.08 0.13
C PHE A 33 5.40 -5.72 -0.52
N PRO A 34 4.69 -5.67 -1.66
CA PRO A 34 4.56 -4.43 -2.46
C PRO A 34 3.96 -3.25 -1.70
N GLU A 35 3.01 -3.50 -0.81
CA GLU A 35 2.38 -2.43 -0.01
C GLU A 35 3.35 -1.72 0.94
N LEU A 36 4.49 -2.33 1.28
CA LEU A 36 5.53 -1.65 2.05
C LEU A 36 6.01 -0.39 1.34
N ALA A 37 6.13 -0.43 0.01
CA ALA A 37 6.53 0.73 -0.78
C ALA A 37 5.49 1.86 -0.71
N ALA A 38 4.20 1.51 -0.81
CA ALA A 38 3.11 2.48 -0.67
C ALA A 38 3.06 3.12 0.72
N ILE A 39 3.19 2.29 1.78
CA ILE A 39 3.21 2.77 3.17
C ILE A 39 4.42 3.66 3.42
N THR A 40 5.62 3.22 3.00
CA THR A 40 6.87 3.95 3.19
C THR A 40 6.80 5.31 2.51
N TYR A 41 6.42 5.35 1.22
CA TYR A 41 6.27 6.60 0.49
C TYR A 41 5.25 7.52 1.13
N GLY A 42 4.07 6.99 1.49
CA GLY A 42 3.00 7.80 2.08
C GLY A 42 3.37 8.41 3.44
N VAL A 43 4.10 7.66 4.27
CA VAL A 43 4.50 8.10 5.62
C VAL A 43 5.70 9.05 5.57
N LEU A 44 6.72 8.79 4.76
CA LEU A 44 7.94 9.59 4.74
C LEU A 44 7.80 10.88 3.94
N THR A 45 6.97 10.92 2.90
CA THR A 45 6.70 12.18 2.16
C THR A 45 5.70 13.09 2.88
N ARG A 46 4.89 12.54 3.80
CA ARG A 46 3.92 13.28 4.62
C ARG A 46 4.00 12.84 6.08
N LEU A 47 5.06 13.24 6.78
CA LEU A 47 5.31 12.91 8.19
C LEU A 47 4.22 13.38 9.17
N GLN A 48 3.42 14.39 8.82
CA GLN A 48 2.25 14.82 9.60
C GLN A 48 0.93 14.20 9.13
N GLY A 49 0.95 13.35 8.10
CA GLY A 49 -0.22 12.69 7.55
C GLY A 49 -0.88 11.71 8.52
N ALA A 50 -2.11 11.29 8.19
CA ALA A 50 -2.91 10.40 9.03
C ALA A 50 -2.19 9.08 9.34
N TRP A 51 -1.46 8.51 8.38
CA TRP A 51 -0.72 7.25 8.57
C TRP A 51 0.47 7.44 9.53
N ALA A 52 1.27 8.49 9.31
CA ALA A 52 2.47 8.78 10.07
C ALA A 52 2.18 9.09 11.55
N LYS A 53 1.10 9.83 11.83
CA LYS A 53 0.70 10.17 13.21
C LYS A 53 0.20 8.96 14.00
N THR A 54 -0.38 7.97 13.33
CA THR A 54 -1.04 6.83 13.99
C THR A 54 -0.13 5.61 14.08
N HIS A 55 1.07 5.79 14.64
CA HIS A 55 2.15 4.79 14.70
C HIS A 55 1.69 3.40 15.18
N PHE A 56 0.81 3.34 16.19
CA PHE A 56 0.30 2.06 16.69
C PHE A 56 -0.56 1.34 15.66
N LEU A 57 -1.53 2.02 15.06
CA LEU A 57 -2.39 1.43 14.02
C LEU A 57 -1.60 1.12 12.74
N LEU A 58 -0.56 1.90 12.45
CA LEU A 58 0.36 1.65 11.34
C LEU A 58 0.98 0.25 11.43
N VAL A 59 1.35 -0.21 12.62
CA VAL A 59 1.88 -1.56 12.85
C VAL A 59 0.75 -2.59 12.97
N VAL A 60 -0.21 -2.32 13.86
CA VAL A 60 -1.18 -3.33 14.30
C VAL A 60 -2.18 -3.69 13.22
N THR A 61 -2.68 -2.72 12.46
CA THR A 61 -3.73 -2.98 11.45
C THR A 61 -3.23 -3.92 10.34
N PRO A 62 -2.13 -3.62 9.61
CA PRO A 62 -1.64 -4.51 8.56
C PRO A 62 -1.12 -5.85 9.10
N THR A 63 -0.57 -5.89 10.33
CA THR A 63 -0.13 -7.15 10.94
C THR A 63 -1.32 -8.06 11.25
N LEU A 64 -2.39 -7.52 11.85
CA LEU A 64 -3.59 -8.30 12.16
C LEU A 64 -4.29 -8.80 10.88
N THR A 65 -4.41 -7.96 9.87
CA THR A 65 -5.00 -8.40 8.60
C THR A 65 -4.13 -9.46 7.93
N ALA A 66 -2.80 -9.31 7.94
CA ALA A 66 -1.87 -10.33 7.43
C ALA A 66 -1.99 -11.68 8.15
N ILE A 67 -2.16 -11.67 9.48
CA ILE A 67 -2.40 -12.89 10.27
C ILE A 67 -3.70 -13.58 9.84
N ILE A 68 -4.79 -12.81 9.71
CA ILE A 68 -6.08 -13.35 9.26
C ILE A 68 -5.96 -13.91 7.83
N GLY A 69 -5.27 -13.18 6.95
CA GLY A 69 -4.99 -13.60 5.58
C GLY A 69 -4.29 -14.95 5.49
N VAL A 70 -3.20 -15.11 6.24
CA VAL A 70 -2.45 -16.38 6.31
C VAL A 70 -3.31 -17.51 6.89
N LEU A 71 -4.12 -17.23 7.92
CA LEU A 71 -5.05 -18.23 8.47
C LEU A 71 -6.06 -18.70 7.42
N ILE A 72 -6.63 -17.78 6.64
CA ILE A 72 -7.54 -18.11 5.54
C ILE A 72 -6.81 -18.93 4.46
N ALA A 73 -5.62 -18.48 4.03
CA ALA A 73 -4.82 -19.17 3.02
C ALA A 73 -4.39 -20.58 3.44
N LYS A 74 -4.20 -20.82 4.74
CA LYS A 74 -3.92 -22.15 5.30
C LYS A 74 -5.14 -23.06 5.37
N THR A 75 -6.32 -22.50 5.61
CA THR A 75 -7.53 -23.28 5.94
C THR A 75 -8.43 -23.53 4.74
N LEU A 76 -8.42 -22.63 3.75
CA LEU A 76 -9.28 -22.68 2.59
C LEU A 76 -8.46 -22.73 1.30
N PRO A 77 -8.86 -23.52 0.30
CA PRO A 77 -8.24 -23.46 -1.02
C PRO A 77 -8.53 -22.12 -1.68
N TYR A 78 -7.63 -21.69 -2.58
CA TYR A 78 -7.81 -20.50 -3.39
C TYR A 78 -9.14 -20.58 -4.16
N SER A 79 -10.02 -19.63 -3.86
CA SER A 79 -11.38 -19.54 -4.40
C SER A 79 -11.89 -18.12 -4.27
N VAL A 80 -12.91 -17.77 -5.08
CA VAL A 80 -13.60 -16.47 -4.97
C VAL A 80 -14.08 -16.23 -3.53
N PHE A 81 -14.58 -17.27 -2.87
CA PHE A 81 -15.02 -17.20 -1.48
C PHE A 81 -13.88 -16.84 -0.52
N SER A 82 -12.72 -17.52 -0.61
CA SER A 82 -11.56 -17.23 0.25
C SER A 82 -11.07 -15.78 0.12
N VAL A 83 -11.05 -15.24 -1.11
CA VAL A 83 -10.63 -13.85 -1.36
C VAL A 83 -11.64 -12.85 -0.79
N LEU A 84 -12.93 -13.06 -1.03
CA LEU A 84 -14.00 -12.22 -0.46
C LEU A 84 -13.98 -12.24 1.07
N LEU A 85 -13.80 -13.42 1.68
CA LEU A 85 -13.69 -13.56 3.12
C LEU A 85 -12.48 -12.79 3.67
N SER A 86 -11.35 -12.83 2.97
CA SER A 86 -10.15 -12.11 3.34
C SER A 86 -10.31 -10.59 3.23
N ILE A 87 -10.92 -10.10 2.16
CA ILE A 87 -11.23 -8.68 1.98
C ILE A 87 -12.24 -8.21 3.04
N ALA A 88 -13.29 -8.98 3.27
CA ALA A 88 -14.32 -8.67 4.27
C ALA A 88 -13.75 -8.62 5.69
N SER A 89 -12.93 -9.60 6.07
CA SER A 89 -12.28 -9.62 7.38
C SER A 89 -11.28 -8.47 7.55
N ALA A 90 -10.54 -8.10 6.51
CA ALA A 90 -9.66 -6.93 6.54
C ALA A 90 -10.45 -5.61 6.68
N LEU A 91 -11.57 -5.46 5.95
CA LEU A 91 -12.48 -4.31 6.10
C LEU A 91 -13.07 -4.22 7.51
N VAL A 92 -13.51 -5.34 8.07
CA VAL A 92 -14.01 -5.41 9.46
C VAL A 92 -12.92 -4.99 10.43
N THR A 93 -11.70 -5.52 10.28
CA THR A 93 -10.55 -5.18 11.14
C THR A 93 -10.26 -3.68 11.08
N ILE A 94 -10.18 -3.10 9.88
CA ILE A 94 -9.95 -1.65 9.69
C ILE A 94 -11.05 -0.83 10.35
N ARG A 95 -12.31 -1.24 10.23
CA ARG A 95 -13.45 -0.54 10.83
C ARG A 95 -13.48 -0.63 12.34
N LEU A 96 -13.27 -1.82 12.90
CA LEU A 96 -13.24 -2.04 14.35
C LEU A 96 -12.12 -1.23 15.00
N LEU A 97 -10.95 -1.19 14.37
CA LEU A 97 -9.80 -0.41 14.84
C LEU A 97 -9.88 1.08 14.49
N LYS A 98 -10.89 1.50 13.73
CA LYS A 98 -11.02 2.86 13.16
C LYS A 98 -9.72 3.31 12.48
N SER A 99 -9.09 2.39 11.74
CA SER A 99 -7.74 2.57 11.22
C SER A 99 -7.73 3.39 9.91
N PRO A 100 -6.84 4.40 9.78
CA PRO A 100 -6.70 5.15 8.53
C PRO A 100 -5.86 4.41 7.48
N ILE A 101 -5.28 3.24 7.81
CA ILE A 101 -4.29 2.52 7.02
C ILE A 101 -4.98 1.65 5.96
N ALA A 102 -5.38 2.25 4.83
CA ALA A 102 -5.98 1.51 3.71
C ALA A 102 -5.11 0.37 3.15
N PRO A 103 -3.76 0.50 3.07
CA PRO A 103 -2.87 -0.59 2.67
C PRO A 103 -3.00 -1.87 3.51
N ALA A 104 -3.61 -1.81 4.70
CA ALA A 104 -3.87 -3.00 5.50
C ALA A 104 -4.89 -3.96 4.85
N LEU A 105 -5.76 -3.48 3.94
CA LEU A 105 -6.62 -4.35 3.13
C LEU A 105 -5.79 -5.34 2.34
N ALA A 106 -4.80 -4.81 1.62
CA ALA A 106 -3.91 -5.57 0.79
C ALA A 106 -3.00 -6.52 1.57
N ALA A 107 -2.48 -6.08 2.72
CA ALA A 107 -1.74 -6.98 3.62
C ALA A 107 -2.58 -8.20 4.03
N GLY A 108 -3.90 -8.05 4.13
CA GLY A 108 -4.81 -9.12 4.51
C GLY A 108 -5.07 -10.15 3.42
N TYR A 109 -5.38 -9.73 2.19
CA TYR A 109 -5.77 -10.70 1.16
C TYR A 109 -4.62 -11.18 0.27
N LEU A 110 -3.46 -10.51 0.28
CA LEU A 110 -2.30 -10.92 -0.51
C LEU A 110 -1.86 -12.37 -0.25
N PRO A 111 -1.82 -12.87 1.01
CA PRO A 111 -1.53 -14.28 1.27
C PRO A 111 -2.50 -15.25 0.57
N VAL A 112 -3.78 -14.88 0.48
CA VAL A 112 -4.79 -15.73 -0.18
C VAL A 112 -4.54 -15.80 -1.68
N ILE A 113 -4.23 -14.67 -2.32
CA ILE A 113 -3.91 -14.63 -3.77
C ILE A 113 -2.65 -15.44 -4.08
N LEU A 114 -1.63 -15.30 -3.24
CA LEU A 114 -0.37 -16.02 -3.41
C LEU A 114 -0.45 -17.48 -2.95
N SER A 115 -1.59 -17.92 -2.38
CA SER A 115 -1.73 -19.21 -1.71
C SER A 115 -0.63 -19.46 -0.68
N GLU A 116 -0.27 -18.41 0.05
CA GLU A 116 0.84 -18.35 0.98
C GLU A 116 0.36 -18.58 2.42
N GLY A 117 0.74 -19.72 2.99
CA GLY A 117 0.40 -20.10 4.37
C GLY A 117 1.50 -19.78 5.39
N SER A 118 2.64 -19.23 5.02
CA SER A 118 3.77 -19.08 5.93
C SER A 118 3.59 -17.98 6.97
N TRP A 119 3.86 -18.31 8.24
CA TRP A 119 3.91 -17.32 9.34
C TRP A 119 5.05 -16.31 9.18
N TRP A 120 6.01 -16.56 8.28
CA TRP A 120 7.03 -15.58 7.92
C TRP A 120 6.45 -14.34 7.25
N TYR A 121 5.30 -14.43 6.58
CA TYR A 121 4.63 -13.28 5.97
C TYR A 121 4.20 -12.23 7.01
N PRO A 122 3.31 -12.53 7.98
CA PRO A 122 2.89 -11.54 8.97
C PRO A 122 4.05 -11.07 9.87
N LEU A 123 5.04 -11.93 10.13
CA LEU A 123 6.26 -11.53 10.83
C LEU A 123 7.06 -10.50 10.03
N SER A 124 7.21 -10.69 8.72
CA SER A 124 7.89 -9.74 7.83
C SER A 124 7.16 -8.40 7.78
N VAL A 125 5.82 -8.41 7.68
CA VAL A 125 4.98 -7.20 7.75
C VAL A 125 5.20 -6.47 9.08
N PHE A 126 5.16 -7.19 10.20
CA PHE A 126 5.37 -6.61 11.52
C PHE A 126 6.75 -5.96 11.68
N VAL A 127 7.82 -6.69 11.33
CA VAL A 127 9.21 -6.24 11.50
C VAL A 127 9.52 -5.03 10.62
N THR A 128 9.16 -5.09 9.34
CA THR A 128 9.44 -4.00 8.39
C THR A 128 8.69 -2.72 8.75
N ILE A 129 7.43 -2.82 9.19
CA ILE A 129 6.66 -1.64 9.60
C ILE A 129 7.15 -1.07 10.94
N ILE A 130 7.57 -1.91 11.90
CA ILE A 130 8.21 -1.42 13.12
C ILE A 130 9.47 -0.63 12.79
N LEU A 131 10.32 -1.15 11.90
CA LEU A 131 11.53 -0.46 11.48
C LEU A 131 11.18 0.91 10.85
N LEU A 132 10.17 0.96 9.99
CA LEU A 132 9.67 2.22 9.42
C LEU A 132 9.18 3.19 10.51
N VAL A 133 8.41 2.71 11.49
CA VAL A 133 7.92 3.53 12.61
C VAL A 133 9.07 4.10 13.44
N LEU A 134 10.14 3.32 13.66
CA LEU A 134 11.33 3.80 14.37
C LEU A 134 12.05 4.91 13.60
N ILE A 135 12.17 4.77 12.27
CA ILE A 135 12.73 5.81 11.39
C ILE A 135 11.89 7.09 11.50
N VAL A 136 10.57 6.98 11.39
CA VAL A 136 9.64 8.12 11.47
C VAL A 136 9.74 8.82 12.81
N LYS A 137 9.73 8.07 13.92
CA LYS A 137 9.89 8.63 15.28
C LYS A 137 11.21 9.35 15.44
N THR A 138 12.29 8.79 14.89
CA THR A 138 13.62 9.39 14.94
C THR A 138 13.65 10.70 14.14
N LEU A 139 13.10 10.69 12.92
CA LEU A 139 12.98 11.89 12.10
C LEU A 139 12.17 13.01 12.78
N LEU A 140 11.02 12.66 13.37
CA LEU A 140 10.16 13.61 14.06
C LEU A 140 10.84 14.23 15.29
N ARG A 141 11.69 13.46 15.98
CA ARG A 141 12.51 13.96 17.12
C ARG A 141 13.66 14.84 16.67
N THR A 142 14.35 14.47 15.59
CA THR A 142 15.55 15.18 15.12
C THR A 142 15.22 16.45 14.34
N PHE A 143 14.10 16.47 13.60
CA PHE A 143 13.72 17.58 12.72
C PHE A 143 12.31 18.14 12.98
N PRO A 144 11.99 18.56 14.23
CA PRO A 144 10.64 19.05 14.55
C PRO A 144 10.25 20.34 13.80
N HIS A 145 11.23 21.18 13.43
CA HIS A 145 10.99 22.49 12.81
C HIS A 145 10.88 22.47 11.27
N TYR A 146 11.22 21.36 10.61
CA TYR A 146 11.15 21.25 9.15
C TYR A 146 9.79 20.73 8.66
N LEU A 147 8.86 20.45 9.57
CA LEU A 147 7.55 19.91 9.24
C LEU A 147 6.61 21.09 8.88
N PRO A 148 6.23 21.26 7.60
CA PRO A 148 5.26 22.29 7.27
C PRO A 148 3.92 21.96 7.95
N PRO A 149 3.21 22.96 8.50
CA PRO A 149 1.83 22.77 8.92
C PRO A 149 1.04 22.29 7.69
N LEU A 150 0.22 21.25 7.88
CA LEU A 150 -0.67 20.81 6.82
C LEU A 150 -1.58 21.98 6.42
N PRO A 151 -2.01 22.07 5.14
CA PRO A 151 -3.15 22.90 4.80
C PRO A 151 -4.33 22.56 5.74
N GLU A 152 -5.02 23.60 6.19
CA GLU A 152 -6.10 23.63 7.19
C GLU A 152 -7.29 22.69 6.88
N GLN A 153 -7.27 22.03 5.72
CA GLN A 153 -8.25 21.01 5.27
C GLN A 153 -7.94 19.58 5.75
N SER A 154 -6.93 19.38 6.59
CA SER A 154 -6.59 18.06 7.15
C SER A 154 -6.91 17.97 8.64
N ASN A 155 -8.04 18.57 9.01
CA ASN A 155 -8.61 18.44 10.34
C ASN A 155 -8.71 16.96 10.71
N PHE A 156 -7.90 16.57 11.69
CA PHE A 156 -7.90 15.26 12.34
C PHE A 156 -9.30 14.87 12.86
N SER A 157 -10.19 15.85 13.04
CA SER A 157 -11.59 15.68 13.41
C SER A 157 -12.50 15.20 12.26
N GLU A 158 -12.14 15.38 10.99
CA GLU A 158 -12.94 14.88 9.85
C GLU A 158 -12.61 13.43 9.46
N LEU A 159 -11.43 12.92 9.84
CA LEU A 159 -11.12 11.48 9.83
C LEU A 159 -11.96 10.71 10.87
N HIS A 160 -12.42 11.40 11.91
CA HIS A 160 -13.32 10.86 12.94
C HIS A 160 -14.78 10.77 12.45
N ASN A 161 -15.14 11.62 11.49
CA ASN A 161 -16.42 11.64 10.78
C ASN A 161 -16.29 11.02 9.38
N ALA A 162 -15.67 9.84 9.29
CA ALA A 162 -16.11 8.91 8.27
C ALA A 162 -17.57 8.52 8.62
N ASN A 163 -18.52 9.41 8.32
CA ASN A 163 -19.89 9.00 8.12
C ASN A 163 -19.78 7.83 7.16
N GLN A 164 -20.13 6.66 7.68
CA GLN A 164 -19.75 5.38 7.13
C GLN A 164 -20.33 5.34 5.72
N ASN A 165 -19.52 5.64 4.70
CA ASN A 165 -20.00 5.80 3.33
C ASN A 165 -20.40 4.41 2.83
N TRP A 166 -21.61 4.03 3.20
CA TRP A 166 -22.14 2.69 3.00
C TRP A 166 -22.36 2.46 1.52
N GLN A 167 -22.76 3.52 0.79
CA GLN A 167 -22.83 3.54 -0.67
C GLN A 167 -21.46 3.29 -1.29
N GLY A 168 -20.42 3.99 -0.86
CA GLY A 168 -19.05 3.77 -1.33
C GLY A 168 -18.49 2.39 -1.01
N THR A 169 -18.85 1.85 0.15
CA THR A 169 -18.48 0.46 0.53
C THR A 169 -19.20 -0.55 -0.34
N ILE A 170 -20.52 -0.39 -0.56
CA ILE A 170 -21.29 -1.27 -1.44
C ILE A 170 -20.72 -1.21 -2.86
N ALA A 171 -20.42 -0.01 -3.37
CA ALA A 171 -19.80 0.17 -4.68
C ALA A 171 -18.44 -0.55 -4.76
N PHE A 172 -17.61 -0.45 -3.72
CA PHE A 172 -16.34 -1.18 -3.64
C PHE A 172 -16.53 -2.69 -3.63
N ILE A 173 -17.49 -3.22 -2.86
CA ILE A 173 -17.79 -4.65 -2.82
C ILE A 173 -18.29 -5.13 -4.19
N LEU A 174 -19.20 -4.39 -4.83
CA LEU A 174 -19.68 -4.70 -6.18
C LEU A 174 -18.55 -4.69 -7.20
N PHE A 175 -17.68 -3.67 -7.15
CA PHE A 175 -16.49 -3.61 -8.01
C PHE A 175 -15.57 -4.81 -7.78
N MET A 176 -15.29 -5.18 -6.53
CA MET A 176 -14.48 -6.36 -6.20
C MET A 176 -15.11 -7.66 -6.71
N VAL A 177 -16.42 -7.83 -6.58
CA VAL A 177 -17.13 -9.01 -7.12
C VAL A 177 -16.97 -9.08 -8.64
N ILE A 178 -17.12 -7.96 -9.36
CA ILE A 178 -16.91 -7.91 -10.81
C ILE A 178 -15.47 -8.29 -11.16
N VAL A 179 -14.47 -7.71 -10.49
CA VAL A 179 -13.05 -8.02 -10.73
C VAL A 179 -12.74 -9.49 -10.43
N LEU A 180 -13.32 -10.06 -9.37
CA LEU A 180 -13.19 -11.47 -9.04
C LEU A 180 -13.79 -12.39 -10.10
N VAL A 181 -14.97 -12.06 -10.62
CA VAL A 181 -15.60 -12.80 -11.71
C VAL A 181 -14.73 -12.76 -12.96
N ILE A 182 -14.21 -11.59 -13.33
CA ILE A 182 -13.28 -11.44 -14.45
C ILE A 182 -12.02 -12.28 -14.22
N SER A 183 -11.42 -12.20 -13.02
CA SER A 183 -10.23 -12.97 -12.66
C SER A 183 -10.47 -14.48 -12.72
N TYR A 184 -11.67 -14.94 -12.34
CA TYR A 184 -12.07 -16.35 -12.44
C TYR A 184 -12.15 -16.84 -13.89
N PHE A 185 -12.75 -16.06 -14.79
CA PHE A 185 -12.91 -16.45 -16.19
C PHE A 185 -11.66 -16.25 -17.05
N SER A 186 -10.83 -15.26 -16.72
CA SER A 186 -9.61 -14.94 -17.48
C SER A 186 -8.35 -15.64 -16.96
N GLU A 187 -8.44 -16.32 -15.81
CA GLU A 187 -7.31 -16.85 -15.03
C GLU A 187 -6.27 -15.80 -14.60
N LEU A 188 -6.54 -14.51 -14.82
CA LEU A 188 -5.64 -13.41 -14.46
C LEU A 188 -5.76 -13.09 -12.96
N ARG A 189 -5.14 -13.92 -12.12
CA ARG A 189 -5.11 -13.77 -10.65
C ARG A 189 -4.52 -12.43 -10.21
N PHE A 190 -3.53 -11.94 -10.97
CA PHE A 190 -2.82 -10.69 -10.67
C PHE A 190 -3.63 -9.41 -10.94
N ILE A 191 -4.83 -9.48 -11.53
CA ILE A 191 -5.71 -8.29 -11.60
C ILE A 191 -6.12 -7.86 -10.18
N LEU A 192 -6.23 -8.81 -9.25
CA LEU A 192 -6.59 -8.55 -7.87
C LEU A 192 -5.42 -8.03 -7.04
N PHE A 193 -4.25 -7.78 -7.63
CA PHE A 193 -3.10 -7.38 -6.85
C PHE A 193 -3.33 -6.06 -6.08
N PRO A 194 -2.78 -5.95 -4.86
CA PRO A 194 -2.91 -4.83 -3.92
C PRO A 194 -3.17 -3.43 -4.44
N PRO A 195 -2.40 -2.90 -5.41
CA PRO A 195 -2.52 -1.49 -5.77
C PRO A 195 -3.90 -1.17 -6.33
N LEU A 196 -4.49 -2.05 -7.16
CA LEU A 196 -5.79 -1.82 -7.79
C LEU A 196 -6.92 -1.81 -6.76
N VAL A 197 -6.85 -2.72 -5.78
CA VAL A 197 -7.84 -2.84 -4.71
C VAL A 197 -7.76 -1.64 -3.76
N VAL A 198 -6.55 -1.21 -3.39
CA VAL A 198 -6.38 -0.02 -2.53
C VAL A 198 -6.81 1.26 -3.26
N ILE A 199 -6.42 1.42 -4.53
CA ILE A 199 -6.85 2.55 -5.38
C ILE A 199 -8.37 2.61 -5.46
N SER A 200 -9.03 1.49 -5.81
CA SER A 200 -10.49 1.45 -5.93
C SER A 200 -11.20 1.65 -4.59
N PHE A 201 -10.68 1.06 -3.50
CA PHE A 201 -11.21 1.29 -2.16
C PHE A 201 -11.19 2.76 -1.79
N GLU A 202 -10.05 3.43 -1.95
CA GLU A 202 -9.93 4.85 -1.62
C GLU A 202 -10.83 5.71 -2.52
N MET A 203 -10.84 5.49 -3.84
CA MET A 203 -11.70 6.22 -4.77
C MET A 203 -13.19 6.12 -4.43
N LEU A 204 -13.66 4.92 -4.11
CA LEU A 204 -15.08 4.65 -3.93
C LEU A 204 -15.56 5.01 -2.52
N THR A 205 -14.72 4.80 -1.51
CA THR A 205 -15.11 5.05 -0.11
C THR A 205 -14.82 6.47 0.35
N LYS A 206 -13.81 7.15 -0.23
CA LYS A 206 -13.35 8.49 0.18
C LYS A 206 -13.17 9.45 -1.01
N PRO A 207 -14.18 9.62 -1.89
CA PRO A 207 -14.00 10.35 -3.14
C PRO A 207 -13.59 11.82 -2.96
N THR A 208 -14.05 12.47 -1.89
CA THR A 208 -13.76 13.88 -1.59
C THR A 208 -12.31 14.14 -1.18
N HIS A 209 -11.62 13.12 -0.66
CA HIS A 209 -10.25 13.25 -0.17
C HIS A 209 -9.21 12.57 -1.09
N CYS A 210 -9.67 11.91 -2.16
CA CYS A 210 -8.80 11.19 -3.08
C CYS A 210 -8.33 12.09 -4.23
N PRO A 211 -7.02 12.44 -4.29
CA PRO A 211 -6.52 13.40 -5.27
C PRO A 211 -6.58 12.92 -6.73
N TRP A 212 -6.80 11.63 -6.97
CA TRP A 212 -6.86 11.03 -8.31
C TRP A 212 -8.27 10.81 -8.88
N VAL A 213 -9.34 10.99 -8.09
CA VAL A 213 -10.72 10.78 -8.58
C VAL A 213 -11.06 11.71 -9.75
N GLY A 214 -10.60 12.97 -9.70
CA GLY A 214 -10.78 13.94 -10.79
C GLY A 214 -9.72 13.87 -11.91
N ARG A 215 -8.79 12.91 -11.86
CA ARG A 215 -7.67 12.79 -12.81
C ARG A 215 -7.46 11.34 -13.30
N PRO A 216 -8.50 10.68 -13.84
CA PRO A 216 -8.42 9.27 -14.22
C PRO A 216 -7.36 8.99 -15.30
N ILE A 217 -7.18 9.92 -16.24
CA ILE A 217 -6.15 9.79 -17.30
C ILE A 217 -4.74 9.80 -16.68
N ALA A 218 -4.47 10.71 -15.74
CA ALA A 218 -3.17 10.77 -15.07
C ALA A 218 -2.92 9.48 -14.26
N LEU A 219 -3.93 8.99 -13.54
CA LEU A 219 -3.85 7.71 -12.84
C LEU A 219 -3.50 6.57 -13.79
N PHE A 220 -4.22 6.47 -14.92
CA PHE A 220 -4.00 5.42 -15.91
C PHE A 220 -2.58 5.47 -16.51
N VAL A 221 -2.12 6.66 -16.91
CA VAL A 221 -0.78 6.85 -17.49
C VAL A 221 0.31 6.51 -16.47
N ILE A 222 0.19 6.96 -15.23
CA ILE A 222 1.16 6.65 -14.16
C ILE A 222 1.21 5.14 -13.92
N CYS A 223 0.05 4.47 -13.80
CA CYS A 223 -0.01 3.03 -13.60
C CYS A 223 0.64 2.25 -14.75
N ILE A 224 0.33 2.60 -16.00
CA ILE A 224 0.94 1.95 -17.18
C ILE A 224 2.45 2.16 -17.22
N LEU A 225 2.90 3.39 -16.97
CA LEU A 225 4.32 3.73 -16.99
C LEU A 225 5.10 2.95 -15.93
N ILE A 226 4.59 2.90 -14.70
CA ILE A 226 5.22 2.17 -13.60
C ILE A 226 5.18 0.66 -13.86
N ALA A 227 4.06 0.11 -14.30
CA ALA A 227 3.94 -1.31 -14.65
C ALA A 227 4.88 -1.69 -15.80
N GLY A 228 4.98 -0.85 -16.83
CA GLY A 228 5.87 -1.04 -17.97
C GLY A 228 7.35 -1.03 -17.55
N VAL A 229 7.76 -0.09 -16.70
CA VAL A 229 9.14 -0.08 -16.16
C VAL A 229 9.39 -1.25 -15.22
N GLY A 230 8.42 -1.63 -14.39
CA GLY A 230 8.49 -2.85 -13.58
C GLY A 230 8.72 -4.09 -14.42
N LEU A 231 7.96 -4.24 -15.51
CA LEU A 231 8.13 -5.34 -16.46
C LEU A 231 9.52 -5.32 -17.12
N LEU A 232 9.98 -4.17 -17.62
CA LEU A 232 11.30 -4.05 -18.26
C LEU A 232 12.44 -4.37 -17.27
N THR A 233 12.37 -3.84 -16.05
CA THR A 233 13.39 -4.13 -15.03
C THR A 233 13.39 -5.61 -14.66
N ARG A 234 12.22 -6.24 -14.53
CA ARG A 234 12.09 -7.67 -14.28
C ARG A 234 12.68 -8.53 -15.42
N THR A 235 12.54 -8.11 -16.68
CA THR A 235 13.04 -8.86 -17.84
C THR A 235 14.54 -8.71 -18.07
N TYR A 236 15.11 -7.52 -17.82
CA TYR A 236 16.51 -7.23 -18.15
C TYR A 236 17.47 -7.31 -16.95
N MET A 237 16.96 -7.11 -15.74
CA MET A 237 17.78 -6.99 -14.52
C MET A 237 17.40 -8.04 -13.47
N ASP A 238 16.55 -9.01 -13.83
CA ASP A 238 15.94 -9.97 -12.92
C ASP A 238 15.29 -9.32 -11.69
N SER A 239 14.99 -10.10 -10.64
CA SER A 239 14.51 -9.60 -9.34
C SER A 239 15.62 -8.92 -8.53
N SER A 240 16.46 -8.09 -9.18
CA SER A 240 17.56 -7.39 -8.52
C SER A 240 17.08 -6.15 -7.76
N THR A 241 17.85 -5.80 -6.73
CA THR A 241 17.69 -4.56 -5.96
C THR A 241 17.71 -3.30 -6.84
N TRP A 242 18.43 -3.34 -7.97
CA TRP A 242 18.47 -2.25 -8.96
C TRP A 242 17.13 -2.07 -9.67
N GLY A 243 16.43 -3.15 -9.99
CA GLY A 243 15.08 -3.08 -10.56
C GLY A 243 14.10 -2.39 -9.63
N VAL A 244 14.14 -2.70 -8.33
CA VAL A 244 13.34 -2.01 -7.30
C VAL A 244 13.65 -0.52 -7.25
N LEU A 245 14.95 -0.15 -7.25
CA LEU A 245 15.37 1.26 -7.20
C LEU A 245 14.87 2.04 -8.43
N ILE A 246 15.03 1.49 -9.63
CA ILE A 246 14.60 2.13 -10.89
C ILE A 246 13.08 2.31 -10.89
N THR A 247 12.35 1.24 -10.58
CA THR A 247 10.88 1.27 -10.60
C THR A 247 10.29 2.23 -9.57
N MET A 248 10.84 2.25 -8.35
CA MET A 248 10.46 3.22 -7.34
C MET A 248 10.78 4.65 -7.76
N THR A 249 11.97 4.89 -8.33
CA THR A 249 12.37 6.21 -8.80
C THR A 249 11.44 6.70 -9.91
N THR A 250 11.10 5.84 -10.87
CA THR A 250 10.12 6.13 -11.91
C THR A 250 8.76 6.48 -11.33
N GLY A 251 8.26 5.72 -10.35
CA GLY A 251 6.98 6.00 -9.71
C GLY A 251 6.95 7.36 -9.02
N ILE A 252 7.99 7.69 -8.26
CA ILE A 252 8.13 8.97 -7.58
C ILE A 252 8.20 10.12 -8.59
N LEU A 253 9.01 9.98 -9.65
CA LEU A 253 9.14 10.99 -10.71
C LEU A 253 7.82 11.18 -11.46
N ALA A 254 7.10 10.11 -11.78
CA ALA A 254 5.79 10.17 -12.43
C ALA A 254 4.79 10.93 -11.54
N CYS A 255 4.68 10.57 -10.27
CA CYS A 255 3.81 11.27 -9.32
C CYS A 255 4.17 12.76 -9.22
N ARG A 256 5.46 13.10 -9.26
CA ARG A 256 5.93 14.49 -9.27
C ARG A 256 5.56 15.24 -10.54
N ILE A 257 5.80 14.67 -11.72
CA ILE A 257 5.50 15.28 -13.02
C ILE A 257 4.01 15.60 -13.13
N TYR A 258 3.15 14.67 -12.71
CA TYR A 258 1.70 14.83 -12.73
C TYR A 258 1.14 15.59 -11.51
N ASN A 259 2.01 16.00 -10.58
CA ASN A 259 1.65 16.63 -9.30
C ASN A 259 0.49 15.89 -8.61
N LEU A 260 0.63 14.56 -8.53
CA LEU A 260 -0.37 13.63 -8.01
C LEU A 260 0.22 12.81 -6.88
N TYR A 261 -0.41 12.87 -5.70
CA TYR A 261 -0.04 12.02 -4.57
C TYR A 261 -0.78 10.69 -4.69
N LEU A 262 -0.08 9.64 -5.13
CA LEU A 262 -0.63 8.30 -5.35
C LEU A 262 0.28 7.23 -4.72
N PRO A 263 0.30 7.08 -3.38
CA PRO A 263 1.15 6.08 -2.73
C PRO A 263 0.97 4.64 -3.22
N PRO A 264 -0.26 4.14 -3.49
CA PRO A 264 -0.44 2.78 -4.02
C PRO A 264 0.28 2.53 -5.34
N ALA A 265 0.57 3.56 -6.13
CA ALA A 265 1.31 3.39 -7.38
C ALA A 265 2.75 2.91 -7.18
N MET A 266 3.37 3.18 -6.02
CA MET A 266 4.71 2.67 -5.70
C MET A 266 4.78 1.15 -5.62
N ALA A 267 3.64 0.51 -5.36
CA ALA A 267 3.55 -0.95 -5.28
C ALA A 267 3.35 -1.61 -6.65
N ILE A 268 2.89 -0.88 -7.68
CA ILE A 268 2.50 -1.45 -9.00
C ILE A 268 3.66 -2.10 -9.75
N GLY A 269 4.83 -1.49 -9.72
CA GLY A 269 5.97 -2.00 -10.48
C GLY A 269 6.86 -2.95 -9.69
N LEU A 270 6.53 -3.20 -8.42
CA LEU A 270 7.22 -4.19 -7.57
C LEU A 270 6.56 -5.57 -7.63
N LEU A 271 5.59 -5.73 -8.52
CA LEU A 271 4.85 -6.97 -8.77
C LEU A 271 5.58 -7.80 -9.83
#